data_AF-A0A1V6J4N1-F1
#
_entry.id   AF-A0A1V6J4N1-F1
#
_cell.length_a   1.000
_cell.length_b   1.000
_cell.length_c   1.000
_cell.angle_alpha   90.00
_cell.angle_beta   90.00
_cell.angle_gamma   90.00
#
_symmetry.space_group_name_H-M   'P 1'
#
loop_
_entity.id
_entity.type
_entity.pdbx_description
1 polymer ?
#
loop_
_entity_poly.entity_id
_entity_poly.type
_entity_poly.pdbx_seq_one_letter_code
_entity_poly.pdbx_strand_id
1 'polypeptide(L)'
;MTTPPSTYTEDNFQTLEWNQHIRRRPGMYIGKSGDGSTPDDGLYVLIKEVIDNSIDEYAMGYGKVISVTIRDNVVSVRDYGRGIPFGKVIEAANKMNTGAKYDNKSFQKAVGLNGVGLKAVNATSIRFYIESFREGRSRFGIFSQGVLLEEGERESGQKDGTLVEFKPDPALFNHYSINLDFVWEMVRHYAYLNKGLRMQLNGTEFISKNGLLDLVNESMAEETLYPPIHLAGTDIEMVITHTNDTGESIMSFANGQNTSQGGTHLSAFREAVARTIKEFYKKDFESSDIRQSIVGAISIRLIEPRFANQTKTILDSREMSNSGPTLRSFIGDFVKEQLDNYLHKNPETAEILLKKIIENEKERKAVGLVRKKAKENAKKISLHNRKLRDCRIHFTDKHELAGQTMLFITEGDSASGSITKSRDPNIQAVFSLRGKPENTFGLTKQVVYTNEEFNLLQAALNIEDDLDNLRYNKIIIATDADPDGMHIRMLLLSFFLQFFPELVRHGHIYILQTPLFRVRNKKETRYCYTETEREKAVRELGPDPEITRFKGLGEISPDEFRGFIGDNIRLDIVRLDKDDRLHELLRFYMGDNTPERRDFIVNNLRMVGD
;
A
#
# COMPACT_ATOMS: atom_id res chain seq x y z
N MET A 1 -26.08 -40.69 14.24
CA MET A 1 -26.48 -40.91 12.84
C MET A 1 -25.23 -40.74 12.00
N THR A 2 -24.72 -41.83 11.43
CA THR A 2 -23.59 -41.81 10.49
C THR A 2 -24.10 -41.26 9.15
N THR A 3 -23.51 -40.17 8.67
CA THR A 3 -23.76 -39.66 7.31
C THR A 3 -23.51 -40.79 6.32
N PRO A 4 -24.43 -41.03 5.37
CA PRO A 4 -24.24 -42.07 4.37
C PRO A 4 -22.97 -41.78 3.55
N PRO A 5 -22.23 -42.82 3.12
CA PRO A 5 -21.01 -42.63 2.34
C PRO A 5 -21.36 -41.89 1.05
N SER A 6 -20.69 -40.75 0.80
CA SER A 6 -20.87 -39.99 -0.44
C SER A 6 -20.46 -40.88 -1.61
N THR A 7 -21.42 -41.21 -2.47
CA THR A 7 -21.17 -42.01 -3.66
C THR A 7 -20.33 -41.16 -4.61
N TYR A 8 -19.03 -41.49 -4.71
CA TYR A 8 -18.08 -40.83 -5.60
C TYR A 8 -18.08 -41.57 -6.95
N THR A 9 -18.80 -41.04 -7.92
CA THR A 9 -19.00 -41.58 -9.28
C THR A 9 -18.37 -40.66 -10.33
N GLU A 10 -18.36 -41.13 -11.59
CA GLU A 10 -17.92 -40.33 -12.74
C GLU A 10 -18.73 -39.02 -12.88
N ASP A 11 -20.01 -39.01 -12.50
CA ASP A 11 -20.87 -37.81 -12.50
C ASP A 11 -20.41 -36.72 -11.51
N ASN A 12 -19.53 -37.04 -10.56
CA ASN A 12 -18.93 -36.03 -9.67
C ASN A 12 -17.78 -35.25 -10.32
N PHE A 13 -17.27 -35.68 -11.49
CA PHE A 13 -16.28 -34.92 -12.25
C PHE A 13 -16.97 -33.77 -13.00
N GLN A 14 -16.69 -32.54 -12.58
CA GLN A 14 -17.19 -31.33 -13.24
C GLN A 14 -16.07 -30.64 -14.01
N THR A 15 -16.27 -30.43 -15.31
CA THR A 15 -15.43 -29.54 -16.13
C THR A 15 -16.09 -28.18 -16.19
N LEU A 16 -15.38 -27.13 -15.78
CA LEU A 16 -15.87 -25.75 -15.83
C LEU A 16 -15.36 -25.08 -17.10
N GLU A 17 -16.22 -24.32 -17.76
CA GLU A 17 -15.81 -23.38 -18.79
C GLU A 17 -14.86 -22.32 -18.21
N TRP A 18 -13.99 -21.75 -19.05
CA TRP A 18 -12.92 -20.86 -18.59
C TRP A 18 -13.43 -19.66 -17.76
N ASN A 19 -14.54 -19.04 -18.18
CA ASN A 19 -15.13 -17.89 -17.49
C ASN A 19 -15.76 -18.33 -16.15
N GLN A 20 -16.42 -19.49 -16.12
CA GLN A 20 -16.95 -20.07 -14.88
C GLN A 20 -15.84 -20.40 -13.90
N HIS A 21 -14.72 -20.93 -14.38
CA HIS A 21 -13.55 -21.21 -13.54
C HIS A 21 -12.96 -19.94 -12.93
N ILE A 22 -12.75 -18.89 -13.75
CA ILE A 22 -12.27 -17.58 -13.25
C ILE A 22 -13.24 -17.00 -12.21
N ARG A 23 -14.55 -17.02 -12.49
CA ARG A 23 -15.56 -16.46 -11.57
C ARG A 23 -15.69 -17.26 -10.27
N ARG A 24 -15.49 -18.58 -10.31
CA ARG A 24 -15.53 -19.43 -9.11
C ARG A 24 -14.25 -19.30 -8.27
N ARG A 25 -13.12 -18.96 -8.91
CA ARG A 25 -11.81 -18.81 -8.26
C ARG A 25 -11.10 -17.52 -8.70
N PRO A 26 -11.68 -16.33 -8.46
CA PRO A 26 -11.11 -15.06 -8.92
C PRO A 26 -9.73 -14.82 -8.30
N GLY A 27 -9.54 -15.28 -7.06
CA GLY A 27 -8.27 -15.30 -6.32
C GLY A 27 -7.04 -15.69 -7.15
N MET A 28 -7.19 -16.71 -8.00
CA MET A 28 -6.08 -17.25 -8.80
C MET A 28 -5.65 -16.33 -9.96
N TYR A 29 -6.52 -15.42 -10.40
CA TYR A 29 -6.34 -14.62 -11.61
C TYR A 29 -6.14 -13.14 -11.34
N ILE A 30 -6.76 -12.63 -10.28
CA ILE A 30 -6.74 -11.21 -9.94
C ILE A 30 -6.25 -10.94 -8.52
N GLY A 31 -5.84 -11.98 -7.78
CA GLY A 31 -5.52 -11.85 -6.37
C GLY A 31 -6.78 -11.68 -5.50
N LYS A 32 -6.63 -11.01 -4.36
CA LYS A 32 -7.72 -10.84 -3.40
C LYS A 32 -8.87 -10.03 -4.01
N SER A 33 -10.07 -10.62 -4.07
CA SER A 33 -11.30 -9.84 -4.26
C SER A 33 -11.44 -8.86 -3.09
N GLY A 34 -11.50 -7.57 -3.38
CA GLY A 34 -11.59 -6.51 -2.39
C GLY A 34 -12.64 -5.47 -2.74
N ASP A 35 -12.87 -4.52 -1.82
CA ASP A 35 -13.85 -3.44 -1.93
C ASP A 35 -13.23 -2.14 -2.50
N GLY A 36 -11.93 -2.16 -2.82
CA GLY A 36 -11.18 -1.02 -3.33
C GLY A 36 -10.48 -0.22 -2.23
N SER A 37 -10.54 -0.66 -0.97
CA SER A 37 -9.89 0.00 0.15
C SER A 37 -8.38 -0.17 0.19
N THR A 38 -7.83 -1.20 -0.48
CA THR A 38 -6.38 -1.45 -0.53
C THR A 38 -5.82 -1.45 -1.96
N PRO A 39 -4.60 -0.92 -2.21
CA PRO A 39 -4.02 -0.85 -3.55
C PRO A 39 -3.80 -2.20 -4.25
N ASP A 40 -3.71 -3.28 -3.47
CA ASP A 40 -3.48 -4.65 -3.95
C ASP A 40 -4.80 -5.41 -4.23
N ASP A 41 -5.95 -4.76 -4.04
CA ASP A 41 -7.25 -5.35 -4.37
C ASP A 41 -7.36 -5.65 -5.87
N GLY A 42 -8.00 -6.78 -6.20
CA GLY A 42 -8.11 -7.27 -7.58
C GLY A 42 -8.78 -6.29 -8.55
N LEU A 43 -9.56 -5.32 -8.06
CA LEU A 43 -10.11 -4.23 -8.87
C LEU A 43 -9.02 -3.46 -9.61
N TYR A 44 -7.92 -3.12 -8.92
CA TYR A 44 -6.81 -2.38 -9.52
C TYR A 44 -5.99 -3.27 -10.46
N VAL A 45 -5.93 -4.58 -10.21
CA VAL A 45 -5.34 -5.55 -11.14
C VAL A 45 -6.11 -5.58 -12.46
N LEU A 46 -7.45 -5.49 -12.44
CA LEU A 46 -8.24 -5.41 -13.68
C LEU A 46 -7.86 -4.18 -14.51
N ILE A 47 -7.73 -3.02 -13.87
CA ILE A 47 -7.35 -1.77 -14.54
C ILE A 47 -5.92 -1.88 -15.09
N LYS A 48 -4.97 -2.40 -14.31
CA LYS A 48 -3.59 -2.65 -14.73
C LYS A 48 -3.53 -3.51 -15.98
N GLU A 49 -4.24 -4.62 -16.02
CA GLU A 49 -4.17 -5.55 -17.16
C GLU A 49 -4.66 -4.93 -18.47
N VAL A 50 -5.60 -3.99 -18.43
CA VAL A 50 -6.03 -3.25 -19.64
C VAL A 50 -4.99 -2.19 -20.04
N ILE A 51 -4.45 -1.45 -19.07
CA ILE A 51 -3.41 -0.45 -19.31
C ILE A 51 -2.13 -1.12 -19.84
N ASP A 52 -1.71 -2.24 -19.25
CA ASP A 52 -0.50 -2.98 -19.64
C ASP A 52 -0.52 -3.37 -21.12
N ASN A 53 -1.66 -3.82 -21.64
CA ASN A 53 -1.79 -4.12 -23.07
C ASN A 53 -1.63 -2.86 -23.95
N SER A 54 -2.09 -1.71 -23.47
CA SER A 54 -1.91 -0.42 -24.15
C SER A 54 -0.44 0.06 -24.09
N ILE A 55 0.24 -0.17 -22.97
CA ILE A 55 1.67 0.13 -22.78
C ILE A 55 2.53 -0.75 -23.67
N ASP A 56 2.18 -2.03 -23.84
CA ASP A 56 2.91 -2.93 -24.74
C ASP A 56 2.85 -2.44 -26.20
N GLU A 57 1.76 -1.82 -26.64
CA GLU A 57 1.68 -1.17 -27.96
C GLU A 57 2.62 0.05 -28.06
N TYR A 58 2.66 0.88 -27.02
CA TYR A 58 3.60 2.01 -26.94
C TYR A 58 5.06 1.55 -26.98
N ALA A 59 5.40 0.50 -26.23
CA ALA A 59 6.74 -0.06 -26.18
C ALA A 59 7.20 -0.56 -27.56
N MET A 60 6.27 -0.94 -28.44
CA MET A 60 6.54 -1.27 -29.83
C MET A 60 6.64 -0.07 -30.78
N GLY A 61 6.50 1.15 -30.26
CA GLY A 61 6.60 2.40 -31.01
C GLY A 61 5.27 2.92 -31.57
N TYR A 62 4.12 2.36 -31.15
CA TYR A 62 2.81 2.74 -31.66
C TYR A 62 1.94 3.40 -30.60
N GLY A 63 1.33 4.54 -30.95
CA GLY A 63 0.41 5.27 -30.07
C GLY A 63 1.11 5.96 -28.91
N LYS A 64 1.06 7.30 -28.85
CA LYS A 64 1.75 8.10 -27.81
C LYS A 64 0.82 8.58 -26.69
N VAL A 65 -0.44 8.18 -26.74
CA VAL A 65 -1.48 8.61 -25.81
C VAL A 65 -2.25 7.39 -25.34
N ILE A 66 -2.49 7.32 -24.03
CA ILE A 66 -3.41 6.36 -23.42
C ILE A 66 -4.33 7.15 -22.50
N SER A 67 -5.64 7.07 -22.73
CA SER A 67 -6.65 7.79 -21.97
C SER A 67 -7.42 6.81 -21.09
N VAL A 68 -7.43 7.07 -19.78
CA VAL A 68 -8.16 6.32 -18.75
C VAL A 68 -9.28 7.21 -18.23
N THR A 69 -10.50 6.70 -18.25
CA THR A 69 -11.68 7.39 -17.71
C THR A 69 -12.39 6.47 -16.73
N ILE A 70 -12.71 6.98 -15.54
CA ILE A 70 -13.43 6.25 -14.50
C ILE A 70 -14.63 7.10 -14.05
N ARG A 71 -15.84 6.58 -14.27
CA ARG A 71 -17.12 7.21 -13.86
C ARG A 71 -18.11 6.13 -13.44
N ASP A 72 -18.78 6.30 -12.30
CA ASP A 72 -19.81 5.36 -11.81
C ASP A 72 -19.36 3.88 -11.79
N ASN A 73 -18.11 3.64 -11.37
CA ASN A 73 -17.41 2.36 -11.38
C ASN A 73 -17.25 1.70 -12.76
N VAL A 74 -17.48 2.46 -13.84
CA VAL A 74 -17.13 2.07 -15.21
C VAL A 74 -15.74 2.60 -15.52
N VAL A 75 -14.84 1.69 -15.91
CA VAL A 75 -13.48 1.99 -16.32
C VAL A 75 -13.40 1.90 -17.84
N SER A 76 -12.84 2.92 -18.47
CA SER A 76 -12.61 2.98 -19.92
C SER A 76 -11.14 3.31 -20.17
N VAL A 77 -10.49 2.50 -21.01
CA VAL A 77 -9.08 2.67 -21.42
C VAL A 77 -9.02 2.70 -22.94
N ARG A 78 -8.44 3.78 -23.47
CA ARG A 78 -8.26 4.01 -24.91
C ARG A 78 -6.80 4.24 -25.23
N ASP A 79 -6.19 3.34 -26.00
CA ASP A 79 -4.88 3.59 -26.64
C ASP A 79 -5.08 4.20 -28.03
N TYR A 80 -4.03 4.77 -28.62
CA TYR A 80 -4.04 5.21 -30.03
C TYR A 80 -2.94 4.52 -30.83
N GLY A 81 -2.76 3.23 -30.58
CA GLY A 81 -1.80 2.35 -31.25
C GLY A 81 -2.33 1.80 -32.57
N ARG A 82 -2.00 0.55 -32.89
CA ARG A 82 -2.38 -0.10 -34.16
C ARG A 82 -3.80 -0.65 -34.19
N GLY A 83 -4.38 -0.90 -33.02
CA GLY A 83 -5.64 -1.63 -32.87
C GLY A 83 -5.47 -3.14 -33.05
N ILE A 84 -6.21 -3.91 -32.25
CA ILE A 84 -6.26 -5.38 -32.38
C ILE A 84 -6.77 -5.75 -33.79
N PRO A 85 -6.15 -6.71 -34.51
CA PRO A 85 -6.67 -7.18 -35.80
C PRO A 85 -8.13 -7.62 -35.69
N PHE A 86 -8.99 -7.17 -36.63
CA PHE A 86 -10.44 -7.39 -36.57
C PHE A 86 -10.81 -8.86 -36.31
N GLY A 87 -10.24 -9.80 -37.07
CA GLY A 87 -10.49 -11.23 -36.88
C GLY A 87 -10.07 -11.80 -35.52
N LYS A 88 -9.39 -11.02 -34.67
CA LYS A 88 -8.91 -11.40 -33.33
C LYS A 88 -9.50 -10.59 -32.19
N VAL A 89 -10.33 -9.56 -32.45
CA VAL A 89 -10.89 -8.68 -31.39
C VAL A 89 -11.66 -9.50 -30.34
N ILE A 90 -12.54 -10.38 -30.81
CA ILE A 90 -13.41 -11.19 -29.96
C ILE A 90 -12.60 -12.28 -29.24
N GLU A 91 -11.76 -13.01 -29.98
CA GLU A 91 -10.88 -14.04 -29.41
C GLU A 91 -9.93 -13.48 -28.35
N ALA A 92 -9.45 -12.24 -28.52
CA ALA A 92 -8.58 -11.59 -27.55
C ALA A 92 -9.26 -11.40 -26.18
N ALA A 93 -10.59 -11.31 -26.15
CA ALA A 93 -11.38 -11.11 -24.94
C ALA A 93 -12.02 -12.39 -24.37
N ASN A 94 -12.24 -13.45 -25.16
CA ASN A 94 -12.99 -14.64 -24.72
C ASN A 94 -12.31 -16.00 -24.96
N LYS A 95 -11.10 -16.03 -25.55
CA LYS A 95 -10.36 -17.27 -25.78
C LYS A 95 -9.10 -17.32 -24.92
N MET A 96 -9.03 -18.27 -23.99
CA MET A 96 -7.87 -18.44 -23.11
C MET A 96 -6.58 -18.69 -23.89
N ASN A 97 -5.45 -18.27 -23.30
CA ASN A 97 -4.10 -18.45 -23.85
C ASN A 97 -3.94 -17.93 -25.28
N THR A 98 -4.73 -16.93 -25.66
CA THR A 98 -4.68 -16.29 -26.97
C THR A 98 -4.05 -14.91 -26.84
N GLY A 99 -2.93 -14.68 -27.52
CA GLY A 99 -2.24 -13.40 -27.54
C GLY A 99 -1.11 -13.39 -28.57
N ALA A 100 -0.77 -12.20 -29.09
CA ALA A 100 0.31 -12.04 -30.07
C ALA A 100 1.73 -12.13 -29.46
N LYS A 101 1.83 -12.43 -28.15
CA LYS A 101 3.03 -12.25 -27.34
C LYS A 101 3.87 -13.52 -27.15
N TYR A 102 3.37 -14.70 -27.55
CA TYR A 102 4.03 -15.99 -27.27
C TYR A 102 5.28 -16.28 -28.14
N ASP A 103 5.32 -15.82 -29.40
CA ASP A 103 6.41 -16.19 -30.34
C ASP A 103 7.16 -14.99 -30.94
N ASN A 104 6.83 -13.76 -30.51
CA ASN A 104 7.39 -12.57 -31.13
C ASN A 104 8.57 -12.03 -30.30
N LYS A 105 9.77 -12.04 -30.88
CA LYS A 105 10.98 -11.43 -30.29
C LYS A 105 10.75 -9.97 -29.87
N SER A 106 9.83 -9.26 -30.51
CA SER A 106 9.47 -7.88 -30.17
C SER A 106 8.68 -7.73 -28.86
N PHE A 107 8.10 -8.80 -28.28
CA PHE A 107 7.35 -8.77 -27.02
C PHE A 107 8.09 -9.41 -25.84
N GLN A 108 9.39 -9.73 -25.97
CA GLN A 108 10.13 -10.48 -24.93
C GLN A 108 10.23 -9.76 -23.56
N LYS A 109 10.14 -8.43 -23.56
CA LYS A 109 10.15 -7.57 -22.36
C LYS A 109 8.77 -6.98 -22.03
N ALA A 110 7.73 -7.51 -22.66
CA ALA A 110 6.35 -7.07 -22.43
C ALA A 110 5.88 -7.39 -21.02
N VAL A 111 4.83 -6.68 -20.60
CA VAL A 111 4.31 -6.74 -19.24
C VAL A 111 3.33 -7.89 -19.04
N GLY A 112 2.51 -8.19 -20.06
CA GLY A 112 1.47 -9.22 -19.99
C GLY A 112 1.83 -10.49 -20.76
N LEU A 113 2.47 -11.47 -20.12
CA LEU A 113 2.96 -12.68 -20.80
C LEU A 113 2.00 -13.88 -20.78
N ASN A 114 1.03 -13.88 -19.86
CA ASN A 114 0.21 -15.07 -19.61
C ASN A 114 -0.99 -15.21 -20.56
N GLY A 115 -1.38 -14.14 -21.27
CA GLY A 115 -2.53 -14.16 -22.19
C GLY A 115 -3.91 -14.29 -21.51
N VAL A 116 -3.98 -14.25 -20.18
CA VAL A 116 -5.19 -14.43 -19.37
C VAL A 116 -5.79 -13.12 -18.85
N GLY A 117 -4.99 -12.06 -18.70
CA GLY A 117 -5.40 -10.81 -18.04
C GLY A 117 -6.71 -10.21 -18.55
N LEU A 118 -6.79 -9.89 -19.84
CA LEU A 118 -8.00 -9.31 -20.45
C LEU A 118 -9.23 -10.23 -20.34
N LYS A 119 -9.03 -11.55 -20.32
CA LYS A 119 -10.10 -12.54 -20.14
C LYS A 119 -10.61 -12.53 -18.71
N ALA A 120 -9.72 -12.35 -17.73
CA ALA A 120 -10.11 -12.18 -16.34
C ALA A 120 -10.94 -10.89 -16.16
N VAL A 121 -10.56 -9.79 -16.80
CA VAL A 121 -11.37 -8.54 -16.83
C VAL A 121 -12.77 -8.82 -17.39
N ASN A 122 -12.86 -9.49 -18.53
CA ASN A 122 -14.14 -9.85 -19.14
C ASN A 122 -15.01 -10.76 -18.25
N ALA A 123 -14.44 -11.86 -17.73
CA ALA A 123 -15.16 -12.82 -16.90
C ALA A 123 -15.65 -12.24 -15.56
N THR A 124 -14.91 -11.29 -14.99
CA THR A 124 -15.22 -10.67 -13.69
C THR A 124 -16.02 -9.38 -13.79
N SER A 125 -16.54 -9.03 -14.98
CA SER A 125 -17.32 -7.82 -15.23
C SER A 125 -18.77 -8.14 -15.62
N ILE A 126 -19.73 -7.33 -15.15
CA ILE A 126 -21.14 -7.42 -15.59
C ILE A 126 -21.36 -6.80 -16.96
N ARG A 127 -20.48 -5.89 -17.36
CA ARG A 127 -20.42 -5.27 -18.68
C ARG A 127 -18.96 -5.17 -19.08
N PHE A 128 -18.63 -5.70 -20.24
CA PHE A 128 -17.32 -5.58 -20.85
C PHE A 128 -17.51 -5.26 -22.34
N TYR A 129 -16.84 -4.23 -22.81
CA TYR A 129 -16.90 -3.71 -24.16
C TYR A 129 -15.47 -3.61 -24.70
N ILE A 130 -15.25 -4.11 -25.90
CA ILE A 130 -13.98 -3.97 -26.60
C ILE A 130 -14.24 -3.53 -28.03
N GLU A 131 -13.51 -2.53 -28.51
CA GLU A 131 -13.59 -2.05 -29.88
C GLU A 131 -12.18 -1.75 -30.41
N SER A 132 -11.88 -2.27 -31.60
CA SER A 132 -10.67 -1.96 -32.33
C SER A 132 -11.00 -1.05 -33.50
N PHE A 133 -10.22 0.02 -33.65
CA PHE A 133 -10.31 0.98 -34.76
C PHE A 133 -9.11 0.79 -35.67
N ARG A 134 -9.36 0.54 -36.96
CA ARG A 134 -8.32 0.37 -37.99
C ARG A 134 -8.83 0.84 -39.34
N GLU A 135 -8.05 1.66 -40.04
CA GLU A 135 -8.27 2.01 -41.45
C GLU A 135 -9.68 2.58 -41.72
N GLY A 136 -10.18 3.45 -40.84
CA GLY A 136 -11.50 4.10 -41.00
C GLY A 136 -12.69 3.20 -40.68
N ARG A 137 -12.46 1.99 -40.17
CA ARG A 137 -13.49 1.06 -39.70
C ARG A 137 -13.26 0.68 -38.25
N SER A 138 -14.26 0.09 -37.62
CA SER A 138 -14.13 -0.51 -36.31
C SER A 138 -14.84 -1.85 -36.21
N ARG A 139 -14.33 -2.70 -35.34
CA ARG A 139 -14.95 -3.95 -34.92
C ARG A 139 -15.08 -3.98 -33.42
N PHE A 140 -16.26 -4.33 -32.92
CA PHE A 140 -16.56 -4.34 -31.49
C PHE A 140 -17.17 -5.67 -31.02
N GLY A 141 -17.07 -5.90 -29.71
CA GLY A 141 -17.76 -6.96 -29.00
C GLY A 141 -18.24 -6.50 -27.63
N ILE A 142 -19.44 -6.91 -27.25
CA ILE A 142 -20.09 -6.65 -25.96
C ILE A 142 -20.27 -7.97 -25.24
N PHE A 143 -19.84 -8.03 -23.99
CA PHE A 143 -19.84 -9.22 -23.16
C PHE A 143 -20.42 -8.93 -21.78
N SER A 144 -20.94 -9.98 -21.15
CA SER A 144 -21.28 -10.00 -19.72
C SER A 144 -20.75 -11.29 -19.12
N GLN A 145 -19.95 -11.19 -18.05
CA GLN A 145 -19.39 -12.34 -17.32
C GLN A 145 -18.63 -13.32 -18.23
N GLY A 146 -17.92 -12.80 -19.25
CA GLY A 146 -17.18 -13.59 -20.24
C GLY A 146 -18.01 -14.14 -21.40
N VAL A 147 -19.34 -13.98 -21.39
CA VAL A 147 -20.25 -14.45 -22.44
C VAL A 147 -20.46 -13.33 -23.46
N LEU A 148 -20.27 -13.64 -24.74
CA LEU A 148 -20.51 -12.70 -25.85
C LEU A 148 -22.02 -12.48 -26.00
N LEU A 149 -22.43 -11.21 -26.01
CA LEU A 149 -23.82 -10.78 -26.18
C LEU A 149 -24.07 -10.21 -27.57
N GLU A 150 -23.15 -9.38 -28.05
CA GLU A 150 -23.27 -8.68 -29.33
C GLU A 150 -21.88 -8.46 -29.93
N GLU A 151 -21.76 -8.54 -31.25
CA GLU A 151 -20.56 -8.15 -31.99
C GLU A 151 -20.94 -7.51 -33.33
N GLY A 152 -20.05 -6.72 -33.90
CA GLY A 152 -20.29 -6.09 -35.20
C GLY A 152 -19.10 -5.32 -35.75
N GLU A 153 -19.22 -4.91 -37.00
CA GLU A 153 -18.28 -4.03 -37.70
C GLU A 153 -19.03 -2.79 -38.21
N ARG A 154 -18.39 -1.62 -38.18
CA ARG A 154 -18.98 -0.35 -38.63
C ARG A 154 -17.91 0.60 -39.17
N GLU A 155 -18.32 1.53 -40.02
CA GLU A 155 -17.47 2.66 -40.43
C GLU A 155 -17.20 3.56 -39.22
N SER A 156 -15.97 4.10 -39.12
CA SER A 156 -15.55 4.94 -38.00
C SER A 156 -14.58 6.02 -38.42
N GLY A 157 -14.88 7.27 -38.08
CA GLY A 157 -13.96 8.40 -38.24
C GLY A 157 -12.92 8.53 -37.12
N GLN A 158 -12.86 7.57 -36.20
CA GLN A 158 -11.91 7.58 -35.09
C GLN A 158 -10.50 7.18 -35.56
N LYS A 159 -9.47 7.67 -34.85
CA LYS A 159 -8.09 7.25 -35.08
C LYS A 159 -7.90 5.77 -34.71
N ASP A 160 -6.88 5.14 -35.29
CA ASP A 160 -6.54 3.74 -34.99
C ASP A 160 -6.24 3.51 -33.49
N GLY A 161 -6.39 2.26 -33.05
CA GLY A 161 -6.09 1.81 -31.68
C GLY A 161 -7.21 0.97 -31.07
N THR A 162 -7.17 0.74 -29.76
CA THR A 162 -8.18 -0.07 -29.06
C THR A 162 -8.86 0.69 -27.93
N LEU A 163 -10.17 0.49 -27.78
CA LEU A 163 -10.99 0.91 -26.64
C LEU A 163 -11.42 -0.33 -25.87
N VAL A 164 -11.21 -0.32 -24.56
CA VAL A 164 -11.77 -1.31 -23.63
C VAL A 164 -12.54 -0.57 -22.55
N GLU A 165 -13.81 -0.93 -22.34
CA GLU A 165 -14.64 -0.41 -21.26
C GLU A 165 -15.21 -1.57 -20.44
N PHE A 166 -15.16 -1.48 -19.11
CA PHE A 166 -15.71 -2.53 -18.26
C PHE A 166 -16.27 -2.00 -16.94
N LYS A 167 -17.21 -2.76 -16.36
CA LYS A 167 -17.78 -2.55 -15.03
C LYS A 167 -17.64 -3.83 -14.20
N PRO A 168 -16.78 -3.85 -13.17
CA PRO A 168 -16.59 -5.03 -12.32
C PRO A 168 -17.90 -5.52 -11.67
N ASP A 169 -18.03 -6.83 -11.53
CA ASP A 169 -19.23 -7.49 -11.02
C ASP A 169 -19.38 -7.33 -9.50
N PRO A 170 -20.42 -6.63 -9.00
CA PRO A 170 -20.63 -6.46 -7.56
C PRO A 170 -20.84 -7.77 -6.80
N ALA A 171 -21.20 -8.87 -7.47
CA ALA A 171 -21.32 -10.19 -6.84
C ALA A 171 -19.94 -10.81 -6.52
N LEU A 172 -18.87 -10.35 -7.17
CA LEU A 172 -17.50 -10.81 -6.94
C LEU A 172 -16.68 -9.83 -6.09
N PHE A 173 -17.05 -8.54 -6.13
CA PHE A 173 -16.40 -7.46 -5.39
C PHE A 173 -17.42 -6.84 -4.43
N ASN A 174 -17.37 -7.23 -3.15
CA ASN A 174 -18.27 -6.76 -2.09
C ASN A 174 -18.42 -5.23 -2.12
N HIS A 175 -19.63 -4.71 -2.34
CA HIS A 175 -20.00 -3.28 -2.36
C HIS A 175 -18.81 -2.30 -2.54
N TYR A 176 -18.15 -2.39 -3.69
CA TYR A 176 -16.88 -1.73 -3.91
C TYR A 176 -17.00 -0.27 -4.36
N SER A 177 -15.92 0.49 -4.12
CA SER A 177 -15.69 1.81 -4.70
C SER A 177 -14.26 1.90 -5.21
N ILE A 178 -14.07 2.39 -6.44
CA ILE A 178 -12.73 2.58 -6.99
C ILE A 178 -12.12 3.84 -6.36
N ASN A 179 -11.06 3.68 -5.60
CA ASN A 179 -10.28 4.82 -5.08
C ASN A 179 -9.46 5.43 -6.23
N LEU A 180 -9.77 6.67 -6.59
CA LEU A 180 -9.09 7.38 -7.68
C LEU A 180 -7.62 7.69 -7.34
N ASP A 181 -7.24 7.82 -6.08
CA ASP A 181 -5.86 8.17 -5.69
C ASP A 181 -4.90 7.01 -6.03
N PHE A 182 -5.35 5.76 -5.81
CA PHE A 182 -4.57 4.59 -6.19
C PHE A 182 -4.42 4.47 -7.71
N VAL A 183 -5.47 4.82 -8.46
CA VAL A 183 -5.41 4.83 -9.93
C VAL A 183 -4.51 5.96 -10.43
N TRP A 184 -4.59 7.13 -9.80
CA TRP A 184 -3.78 8.30 -10.12
C TRP A 184 -2.30 7.96 -10.02
N GLU A 185 -1.88 7.40 -8.87
CA GLU A 185 -0.50 6.97 -8.63
C GLU A 185 -0.05 5.89 -9.63
N MET A 186 -0.91 4.91 -9.91
CA MET A 186 -0.64 3.89 -10.91
C MET A 186 -0.40 4.48 -12.30
N VAL A 187 -1.29 5.37 -12.77
CA VAL A 187 -1.20 6.02 -14.08
C VAL A 187 0.05 6.90 -14.18
N ARG A 188 0.38 7.61 -13.10
CA ARG A 188 1.62 8.38 -12.98
C ARG A 188 2.84 7.50 -13.14
N HIS A 189 2.94 6.37 -12.43
CA HIS A 189 4.07 5.45 -12.60
C HIS A 189 4.24 5.00 -14.06
N TYR A 190 3.15 4.63 -14.74
CA TYR A 190 3.22 4.23 -16.15
C TYR A 190 3.75 5.36 -17.05
N ALA A 191 3.32 6.60 -16.86
CA ALA A 191 3.81 7.74 -17.63
C ALA A 191 5.31 7.98 -17.42
N TYR A 192 5.80 7.84 -16.19
CA TYR A 192 7.18 8.18 -15.82
C TYR A 192 8.16 7.04 -16.17
N LEU A 193 7.70 5.79 -16.16
CA LEU A 193 8.50 4.63 -16.60
C LEU A 193 8.61 4.54 -18.14
N ASN A 194 7.80 5.31 -18.86
CA ASN A 194 7.70 5.30 -20.31
C ASN A 194 7.89 6.72 -20.87
N LYS A 195 9.14 7.21 -20.88
CA LYS A 195 9.52 8.53 -21.40
C LYS A 195 8.86 8.82 -22.74
N GLY A 196 8.14 9.93 -22.84
CA GLY A 196 7.44 10.37 -24.06
C GLY A 196 6.01 9.84 -24.24
N LEU A 197 5.53 8.94 -23.37
CA LEU A 197 4.13 8.53 -23.31
C LEU A 197 3.31 9.60 -22.59
N ARG A 198 2.16 9.95 -23.16
CA ARG A 198 1.14 10.76 -22.50
C ARG A 198 0.05 9.85 -21.93
N MET A 199 -0.02 9.77 -20.62
CA MET A 199 -1.18 9.16 -19.96
C MET A 199 -2.20 10.25 -19.60
N GLN A 200 -3.48 9.91 -19.62
CA GLN A 200 -4.54 10.80 -19.14
C GLN A 200 -5.46 10.04 -18.18
N LEU A 201 -5.84 10.64 -17.05
CA LEU A 201 -6.84 10.11 -16.13
C LEU A 201 -7.94 11.17 -15.93
N ASN A 202 -9.16 10.88 -16.37
CA ASN A 202 -10.32 11.79 -16.22
C ASN A 202 -10.06 13.24 -16.71
N GLY A 203 -9.19 13.39 -17.72
CA GLY A 203 -8.80 14.69 -18.28
C GLY A 203 -7.50 15.28 -17.73
N THR A 204 -6.99 14.77 -16.61
CA THR A 204 -5.67 15.14 -16.07
C THR A 204 -4.57 14.43 -16.85
N GLU A 205 -3.58 15.18 -17.33
CA GLU A 205 -2.46 14.62 -18.12
C GLU A 205 -1.23 14.33 -17.27
N PHE A 206 -0.53 13.24 -17.60
CA PHE A 206 0.75 12.84 -17.01
C PHE A 206 1.77 12.63 -18.13
N ILE A 207 2.86 13.37 -18.08
CA ILE A 207 3.96 13.28 -19.04
C ILE A 207 5.26 13.52 -18.28
N SER A 208 6.23 12.65 -18.47
CA SER A 208 7.59 12.85 -17.95
C SER A 208 8.61 12.91 -19.09
N LYS A 209 9.57 13.84 -18.95
CA LYS A 209 10.71 13.98 -19.87
C LYS A 209 11.93 13.24 -19.35
N ASN A 210 12.16 13.25 -18.03
CA ASN A 210 13.35 12.68 -17.42
C ASN A 210 13.10 11.32 -16.74
N GLY A 211 11.89 10.77 -16.84
CA GLY A 211 11.51 9.46 -16.32
C GLY A 211 11.55 9.40 -14.81
N LEU A 212 12.32 8.45 -14.26
CA LEU A 212 12.43 8.27 -12.80
C LEU A 212 12.92 9.52 -12.06
N LEU A 213 13.68 10.40 -12.71
CA LEU A 213 14.14 11.65 -12.06
C LEU A 213 12.96 12.56 -11.73
N ASP A 214 12.03 12.74 -12.68
CA ASP A 214 10.82 13.53 -12.43
C ASP A 214 9.97 12.84 -11.33
N LEU A 215 9.91 11.50 -11.35
CA LEU A 215 9.09 10.73 -10.40
C LEU A 215 9.59 10.92 -8.97
N VAL A 216 10.90 10.79 -8.77
CA VAL A 216 11.52 10.97 -7.45
C VAL A 216 11.38 12.42 -7.00
N ASN A 217 11.67 13.40 -7.85
CA ASN A 217 11.53 14.83 -7.50
C ASN A 217 10.14 15.21 -7.02
N GLU A 218 9.11 14.69 -7.68
CA GLU A 218 7.73 15.01 -7.32
C GLU A 218 7.13 14.07 -6.26
N SER A 219 7.81 12.98 -5.90
CA SER A 219 7.41 12.12 -4.77
C SER A 219 8.14 12.48 -3.48
N MET A 220 9.09 13.42 -3.54
CA MET A 220 9.81 13.91 -2.39
C MET A 220 9.05 15.04 -1.70
N ALA A 221 8.75 14.82 -0.42
CA ALA A 221 8.23 15.84 0.48
C ALA A 221 9.32 16.79 1.01
N GLU A 222 10.53 16.26 1.20
CA GLU A 222 11.67 16.91 1.85
C GLU A 222 12.66 17.48 0.83
N GLU A 223 13.40 18.52 1.22
CA GLU A 223 14.52 19.01 0.42
C GLU A 223 15.65 17.97 0.36
N THR A 224 16.23 17.82 -0.83
CA THR A 224 17.37 16.93 -1.05
C THR A 224 18.65 17.55 -0.51
N LEU A 225 19.50 16.75 0.12
CA LEU A 225 20.82 17.19 0.58
C LEU A 225 21.75 17.54 -0.58
N TYR A 226 21.55 16.90 -1.73
CA TYR A 226 22.29 17.13 -2.96
C TYR A 226 21.43 16.78 -4.18
N PRO A 227 21.75 17.30 -5.40
CA PRO A 227 20.98 16.99 -6.60
C PRO A 227 20.87 15.49 -6.86
N PRO A 228 19.67 14.94 -7.16
CA PRO A 228 19.51 13.51 -7.34
C PRO A 228 20.44 12.93 -8.41
N ILE A 229 21.12 11.84 -8.07
CA ILE A 229 22.02 11.10 -8.95
C ILE A 229 21.16 10.24 -9.86
N HIS A 230 21.02 10.65 -11.11
CA HIS A 230 20.25 9.94 -12.13
C HIS A 230 21.17 9.20 -13.09
N LEU A 231 21.05 7.86 -13.12
CA LEU A 231 21.87 6.99 -13.96
C LEU A 231 20.95 6.10 -14.80
N ALA A 232 21.20 6.05 -16.11
CA ALA A 232 20.38 5.28 -17.05
C ALA A 232 21.26 4.45 -18.00
N GLY A 233 20.82 3.21 -18.23
CA GLY A 233 21.36 2.28 -19.22
C GLY A 233 20.22 1.68 -20.05
N THR A 234 20.53 0.71 -20.91
CA THR A 234 19.56 0.14 -21.87
C THR A 234 18.34 -0.51 -21.19
N ASP A 235 18.57 -1.22 -20.08
CA ASP A 235 17.56 -2.02 -19.37
C ASP A 235 17.48 -1.71 -17.87
N ILE A 236 18.06 -0.59 -17.46
CA ILE A 236 18.10 -0.15 -16.07
C ILE A 236 18.06 1.37 -16.01
N GLU A 237 17.25 1.90 -15.10
CA GLU A 237 17.26 3.31 -14.74
C GLU A 237 17.21 3.40 -13.22
N MET A 238 18.03 4.25 -12.63
CA MET A 238 18.04 4.48 -11.19
C MET A 238 18.20 5.97 -10.86
N VAL A 239 17.59 6.35 -9.75
CA VAL A 239 17.75 7.67 -9.15
C VAL A 239 17.98 7.48 -7.66
N ILE A 240 19.00 8.13 -7.11
CA ILE A 240 19.24 8.17 -5.66
C ILE A 240 19.56 9.58 -5.19
N THR A 241 19.05 9.92 -4.02
CA THR A 241 19.46 11.10 -3.24
C THR A 241 19.32 10.78 -1.75
N HIS A 242 19.75 11.70 -0.90
CA HIS A 242 19.48 11.65 0.53
C HIS A 242 18.68 12.87 0.96
N THR A 243 17.82 12.68 1.94
CA THR A 243 17.08 13.74 2.63
C THR A 243 17.49 13.80 4.10
N ASN A 244 16.85 14.68 4.88
CA ASN A 244 17.02 14.69 6.34
C ASN A 244 16.17 13.62 7.05
N ASP A 245 15.28 12.93 6.33
CA ASP A 245 14.46 11.86 6.89
C ASP A 245 15.33 10.69 7.36
N THR A 246 14.88 9.94 8.36
CA THR A 246 15.61 8.81 8.95
C THR A 246 15.29 7.48 8.27
N GLY A 247 14.25 7.43 7.42
CA GLY A 247 13.84 6.23 6.68
C GLY A 247 14.61 5.98 5.39
N GLU A 248 14.49 4.77 4.85
CA GLU A 248 14.83 4.44 3.46
C GLU A 248 13.52 4.40 2.66
N SER A 249 13.46 5.12 1.54
CA SER A 249 12.31 5.16 0.64
C SER A 249 12.75 4.96 -0.80
N ILE A 250 12.67 3.70 -1.28
CA ILE A 250 13.07 3.35 -2.64
C ILE A 250 11.88 2.75 -3.38
N MET A 251 11.40 3.45 -4.40
CA MET A 251 10.43 2.90 -5.34
C MET A 251 11.12 1.88 -6.26
N SER A 252 10.47 0.74 -6.51
CA SER A 252 11.08 -0.30 -7.35
C SER A 252 10.12 -0.80 -8.42
N PHE A 253 10.66 -1.02 -9.62
CA PHE A 253 9.88 -1.38 -10.79
C PHE A 253 10.56 -2.46 -11.62
N ALA A 254 9.75 -3.37 -12.17
CA ALA A 254 10.19 -4.39 -13.11
C ALA A 254 9.23 -4.44 -14.31
N ASN A 255 9.74 -4.21 -15.52
CA ASN A 255 8.92 -4.09 -16.75
C ASN A 255 7.71 -3.17 -16.58
N GLY A 256 7.90 -2.00 -15.96
CA GLY A 256 6.81 -1.03 -15.74
C GLY A 256 5.86 -1.35 -14.57
N GLN A 257 5.96 -2.54 -13.96
CA GLN A 257 5.17 -2.91 -12.78
C GLN A 257 5.81 -2.36 -11.51
N ASN A 258 5.00 -1.74 -10.65
CA ASN A 258 5.43 -1.33 -9.32
C ASN A 258 5.54 -2.55 -8.40
N THR A 259 6.76 -2.88 -8.02
CA THR A 259 7.06 -3.93 -7.04
C THR A 259 7.08 -3.33 -5.64
N SER A 260 5.91 -3.00 -5.11
CA SER A 260 5.74 -2.30 -3.82
C SER A 260 6.33 -3.06 -2.63
N GLN A 261 6.39 -4.39 -2.72
CA GLN A 261 6.98 -5.26 -1.69
C GLN A 261 8.42 -5.67 -2.05
N GLY A 262 9.00 -5.06 -3.09
CA GLY A 262 10.39 -5.25 -3.50
C GLY A 262 10.64 -6.52 -4.32
N GLY A 263 11.72 -7.22 -4.01
CA GLY A 263 12.13 -8.42 -4.75
C GLY A 263 13.64 -8.53 -4.91
N THR A 264 14.04 -9.42 -5.80
CA THR A 264 15.44 -9.74 -6.09
C THR A 264 16.24 -8.54 -6.63
N HIS A 265 15.62 -7.72 -7.48
CA HIS A 265 16.23 -6.51 -8.07
C HIS A 265 16.49 -5.42 -7.04
N LEU A 266 15.52 -5.13 -6.17
CA LEU A 266 15.68 -4.12 -5.11
C LEU A 266 16.76 -4.54 -4.12
N SER A 267 16.80 -5.82 -3.75
CA SER A 267 17.85 -6.36 -2.88
C SER A 267 19.24 -6.24 -3.51
N ALA A 268 19.37 -6.61 -4.79
CA ALA A 268 20.61 -6.47 -5.56
C ALA A 268 21.06 -5.00 -5.67
N PHE A 269 20.12 -4.09 -5.89
CA PHE A 269 20.37 -2.66 -5.94
C PHE A 269 20.91 -2.10 -4.63
N ARG A 270 20.23 -2.39 -3.51
CA ARG A 270 20.66 -1.99 -2.16
C ARG A 270 22.07 -2.46 -1.84
N GLU A 271 22.39 -3.71 -2.21
CA GLU A 271 23.73 -4.26 -2.02
C GLU A 271 24.77 -3.55 -2.90
N ALA A 272 24.46 -3.36 -4.19
CA ALA A 272 25.36 -2.75 -5.16
C ALA A 272 25.71 -1.30 -4.82
N VAL A 273 24.72 -0.50 -4.42
CA VAL A 273 24.92 0.89 -3.98
C VAL A 273 25.81 0.94 -2.74
N ALA A 274 25.50 0.13 -1.71
CA ALA A 274 26.29 0.09 -0.49
C ALA A 274 27.74 -0.34 -0.76
N ARG A 275 27.95 -1.40 -1.56
CA ARG A 275 29.29 -1.88 -1.91
C ARG A 275 30.08 -0.82 -2.66
N THR A 276 29.49 -0.18 -3.67
CA THR A 276 30.16 0.83 -4.50
C THR A 276 30.57 2.04 -3.67
N ILE A 277 29.71 2.52 -2.78
CA ILE A 277 30.01 3.64 -1.88
C ILE A 277 31.15 3.30 -0.90
N LYS A 278 31.17 2.09 -0.33
CA LYS A 278 32.28 1.64 0.54
C LYS A 278 33.61 1.62 -0.20
N GLU A 279 33.60 1.06 -1.42
CA GLU A 279 34.79 0.97 -2.27
C GLU A 279 35.30 2.37 -2.67
N PHE A 280 34.40 3.28 -3.06
CA PHE A 280 34.72 4.66 -3.45
C PHE A 280 35.43 5.43 -2.32
N TYR A 281 34.88 5.41 -1.10
CA TYR A 281 35.47 6.11 0.04
C TYR A 281 36.62 5.34 0.72
N LYS A 282 36.85 4.08 0.35
CA LYS A 282 37.81 3.16 0.99
C LYS A 282 37.61 3.10 2.51
N LYS A 283 36.34 3.10 2.93
CA LYS A 283 35.91 3.05 4.33
C LYS A 283 34.91 1.93 4.51
N ASP A 284 35.08 1.18 5.58
CA ASP A 284 34.19 0.07 5.91
C ASP A 284 32.99 0.56 6.74
N PHE A 285 32.07 1.25 6.06
CA PHE A 285 30.79 1.66 6.63
C PHE A 285 29.85 0.45 6.75
N GLU A 286 28.92 0.45 7.70
CA GLU A 286 27.84 -0.53 7.67
C GLU A 286 26.91 -0.21 6.50
N SER A 287 26.38 -1.27 5.84
CA SER A 287 25.51 -1.07 4.68
C SER A 287 24.20 -0.36 5.05
N SER A 288 23.76 -0.44 6.31
CA SER A 288 22.62 0.32 6.83
C SER A 288 22.88 1.82 6.88
N ASP A 289 24.11 2.23 7.21
CA ASP A 289 24.46 3.66 7.39
C ASP A 289 24.44 4.40 6.06
N ILE A 290 24.77 3.68 4.99
CA ILE A 290 24.69 4.15 3.61
C ILE A 290 23.24 4.24 3.12
N ARG A 291 22.38 3.29 3.52
CA ARG A 291 20.99 3.23 3.04
C ARG A 291 20.03 4.11 3.81
N GLN A 292 20.35 4.44 5.06
CA GLN A 292 19.56 5.32 5.89
C GLN A 292 19.44 6.70 5.21
N SER A 293 18.23 7.26 5.19
CA SER A 293 17.91 8.53 4.53
C SER A 293 17.95 8.51 2.99
N ILE A 294 18.15 7.35 2.35
CA ILE A 294 18.07 7.26 0.90
C ILE A 294 16.62 7.44 0.46
N VAL A 295 16.43 8.36 -0.49
CA VAL A 295 15.22 8.43 -1.32
C VAL A 295 15.61 8.15 -2.77
N GLY A 296 14.84 7.29 -3.44
CA GLY A 296 15.18 6.93 -4.81
C GLY A 296 14.17 6.06 -5.52
N ALA A 297 14.57 5.66 -6.72
CA ALA A 297 13.83 4.71 -7.54
C ALA A 297 14.78 3.83 -8.36
N ILE A 298 14.36 2.59 -8.61
CA ILE A 298 15.01 1.70 -9.59
C ILE A 298 13.96 1.08 -10.51
N SER A 299 14.21 1.10 -11.82
CA SER A 299 13.45 0.37 -12.82
C SER A 299 14.37 -0.55 -13.61
N ILE A 300 13.98 -1.81 -13.78
CA ILE A 300 14.67 -2.76 -14.66
C ILE A 300 13.73 -3.32 -15.73
N ARG A 301 14.30 -3.68 -16.87
CA ARG A 301 13.61 -4.36 -17.97
C ARG A 301 14.25 -5.71 -18.27
N LEU A 302 13.55 -6.80 -18.00
CA LEU A 302 14.04 -8.17 -18.17
C LEU A 302 13.13 -9.00 -19.09
N ILE A 303 13.68 -10.07 -19.63
CA ILE A 303 12.94 -11.02 -20.46
C ILE A 303 12.22 -12.00 -19.55
N GLU A 304 10.92 -12.21 -19.81
CA GLU A 304 10.09 -13.18 -19.07
C GLU A 304 10.13 -12.99 -17.53
N PRO A 305 9.74 -11.82 -16.99
CA PRO A 305 9.71 -11.60 -15.54
C PRO A 305 8.78 -12.59 -14.83
N ARG A 306 9.25 -13.12 -13.70
CA ARG A 306 8.48 -13.96 -12.79
C ARG A 306 8.23 -13.20 -11.50
N PHE A 307 6.97 -13.17 -11.09
CA PHE A 307 6.54 -12.53 -9.86
C PHE A 307 6.05 -13.59 -8.88
N ALA A 308 6.26 -13.36 -7.58
CA ALA A 308 5.83 -14.29 -6.54
C ALA A 308 4.30 -14.33 -6.39
N ASN A 309 3.60 -13.27 -6.83
CA ASN A 309 2.16 -13.12 -6.75
C ASN A 309 1.56 -12.53 -8.02
N GLN A 310 0.24 -12.71 -8.17
CA GLN A 310 -0.51 -12.25 -9.34
C GLN A 310 -0.67 -10.72 -9.38
N THR A 311 -0.64 -10.05 -8.23
CA THR A 311 -0.63 -8.58 -8.12
C THR A 311 0.70 -7.96 -8.56
N LYS A 312 1.72 -8.79 -8.87
CA LYS A 312 3.05 -8.42 -9.36
C LYS A 312 3.81 -7.47 -8.43
N THR A 313 3.60 -7.59 -7.12
CA THR A 313 4.21 -6.69 -6.11
C THR A 313 5.60 -7.14 -5.66
N ILE A 314 5.98 -8.40 -5.93
CA ILE A 314 7.31 -8.97 -5.61
C ILE A 314 7.91 -9.62 -6.85
N LEU A 315 9.10 -9.19 -7.27
CA LEU A 315 9.88 -9.85 -8.33
C LEU A 315 10.66 -11.04 -7.78
N ASP A 316 10.49 -12.21 -8.40
CA ASP A 316 11.18 -13.47 -8.05
C ASP A 316 12.24 -13.90 -9.08
N SER A 317 12.26 -13.29 -10.28
CA SER A 317 13.29 -13.53 -11.28
C SER A 317 14.70 -13.36 -10.72
N ARG A 318 15.62 -14.26 -11.08
CA ARG A 318 17.04 -14.20 -10.64
C ARG A 318 18.01 -13.78 -11.73
N GLU A 319 17.57 -13.83 -12.99
CA GLU A 319 18.38 -13.61 -14.19
C GLU A 319 17.67 -12.62 -15.12
N MET A 320 18.44 -11.89 -15.96
CA MET A 320 17.88 -10.95 -16.94
C MET A 320 17.16 -11.64 -18.10
N SER A 321 17.47 -12.91 -18.36
CA SER A 321 16.83 -13.79 -19.35
C SER A 321 17.22 -15.24 -19.05
N ASN A 322 16.59 -16.22 -19.72
CA ASN A 322 16.87 -17.67 -19.55
C ASN A 322 18.34 -18.10 -19.76
N SER A 323 19.20 -17.22 -20.28
CA SER A 323 20.66 -17.45 -20.40
C SER A 323 21.47 -16.17 -20.18
N GLY A 324 20.90 -15.21 -19.45
CA GLY A 324 21.50 -13.90 -19.18
C GLY A 324 22.31 -13.87 -17.88
N PRO A 325 22.98 -12.74 -17.58
CA PRO A 325 23.58 -12.54 -16.28
C PRO A 325 22.52 -12.57 -15.18
N THR A 326 22.95 -12.92 -13.97
CA THR A 326 22.11 -12.75 -12.77
C THR A 326 21.75 -11.28 -12.59
N LEU A 327 20.58 -10.99 -12.02
CA LEU A 327 20.18 -9.61 -11.69
C LEU A 327 21.23 -8.93 -10.79
N ARG A 328 21.82 -9.69 -9.87
CA ARG A 328 22.86 -9.22 -8.96
C ARG A 328 24.12 -8.76 -9.70
N SER A 329 24.58 -9.53 -10.69
CA SER A 329 25.72 -9.12 -11.52
C SER A 329 25.35 -7.93 -12.38
N PHE A 330 24.24 -8.03 -13.13
CA PHE A 330 23.81 -6.97 -14.06
C PHE A 330 23.65 -5.60 -13.36
N ILE A 331 22.90 -5.55 -12.26
CA ILE A 331 22.71 -4.33 -11.47
C ILE A 331 24.03 -3.93 -10.80
N GLY A 332 24.76 -4.91 -10.24
CA GLY A 332 26.02 -4.68 -9.55
C GLY A 332 27.10 -4.02 -10.41
N ASP A 333 27.27 -4.51 -11.64
CA ASP A 333 28.26 -4.02 -12.58
C ASP A 333 27.90 -2.62 -13.07
N PHE A 334 26.62 -2.40 -13.42
CA PHE A 334 26.12 -1.08 -13.83
C PHE A 334 26.28 -0.03 -12.72
N VAL A 335 25.83 -0.32 -11.50
CA VAL A 335 25.93 0.60 -10.37
C VAL A 335 27.40 0.88 -10.06
N LYS A 336 28.24 -0.16 -10.02
CA LYS A 336 29.67 0.01 -9.73
C LYS A 336 30.32 0.96 -10.72
N GLU A 337 30.12 0.75 -12.01
CA GLU A 337 30.73 1.60 -13.03
C GLU A 337 30.15 3.02 -13.02
N GLN A 338 28.82 3.15 -13.07
CA GLN A 338 28.18 4.44 -13.31
C GLN A 338 28.18 5.33 -12.06
N LEU A 339 27.94 4.77 -10.87
CA LEU A 339 27.92 5.54 -9.63
C LEU A 339 29.34 5.96 -9.23
N ASP A 340 30.33 5.07 -9.34
CA ASP A 340 31.73 5.41 -9.06
C ASP A 340 32.22 6.55 -9.97
N ASN A 341 31.96 6.45 -11.28
CA ASN A 341 32.27 7.50 -12.24
C ASN A 341 31.54 8.81 -11.92
N TYR A 342 30.28 8.76 -11.49
CA TYR A 342 29.52 9.95 -11.12
C TYR A 342 30.13 10.66 -9.90
N LEU A 343 30.47 9.91 -8.86
CA LEU A 343 31.04 10.47 -7.63
C LEU A 343 32.43 11.08 -7.87
N HIS A 344 33.27 10.48 -8.74
CA HIS A 344 34.54 11.08 -9.16
C HIS A 344 34.34 12.40 -9.94
N LYS A 345 33.28 12.51 -10.74
CA LYS A 345 32.98 13.72 -11.52
C LYS A 345 32.31 14.82 -10.69
N ASN A 346 31.66 14.47 -9.59
CA ASN A 346 30.87 15.39 -8.76
C ASN A 346 31.36 15.37 -7.30
N PRO A 347 32.55 15.97 -7.01
CA PRO A 347 33.15 15.91 -5.69
C PRO A 347 32.31 16.58 -4.59
N GLU A 348 31.56 17.64 -4.91
CA GLU A 348 30.67 18.31 -3.95
C GLU A 348 29.55 17.37 -3.47
N THR A 349 28.91 16.63 -4.41
CA THR A 349 27.92 15.61 -4.07
C THR A 349 28.53 14.50 -3.23
N ALA A 350 29.74 14.04 -3.56
CA ALA A 350 30.44 13.02 -2.79
C ALA A 350 30.75 13.50 -1.36
N GLU A 351 31.16 14.75 -1.17
CA GLU A 351 31.43 15.29 0.17
C GLU A 351 30.17 15.34 1.05
N ILE A 352 29.04 15.83 0.50
CA ILE A 352 27.76 15.89 1.22
C ILE A 352 27.27 14.48 1.56
N LEU A 353 27.35 13.55 0.60
CA LEU A 353 27.00 12.14 0.82
C LEU A 353 27.83 11.52 1.94
N LEU A 354 29.15 11.71 1.93
CA LEU A 354 30.04 11.19 2.97
C LEU A 354 29.68 11.76 4.35
N LYS A 355 29.40 13.07 4.44
CA LYS A 355 29.02 13.71 5.69
C LYS A 355 27.75 13.08 6.26
N LYS A 356 26.74 12.83 5.43
CA LYS A 356 25.49 12.19 5.84
C LYS A 356 25.70 10.75 6.31
N ILE A 357 26.51 9.96 5.61
CA ILE A 357 26.83 8.58 6.02
C ILE A 357 27.51 8.56 7.40
N ILE A 358 28.43 9.49 7.66
CA ILE A 358 29.12 9.61 8.95
C ILE A 358 28.15 10.02 10.08
N GLU A 359 27.17 10.88 9.78
CA GLU A 359 26.11 11.24 10.72
C GLU A 359 25.25 10.03 11.07
N ASN A 360 24.76 9.31 10.07
CA ASN A 360 23.98 8.07 10.25
C ASN A 360 24.76 7.02 11.07
N GLU A 361 26.05 6.84 10.78
CA GLU A 361 26.93 5.93 11.55
C GLU A 361 27.01 6.32 13.03
N LYS A 362 27.16 7.62 13.34
CA LYS A 362 27.20 8.12 14.72
C LYS A 362 25.88 7.87 15.44
N GLU A 363 24.76 8.14 14.77
CA GLU A 363 23.42 7.89 15.32
C GLU A 363 23.21 6.40 15.62
N ARG A 364 23.51 5.52 14.66
CA ARG A 364 23.40 4.06 14.87
C ARG A 364 24.26 3.59 16.03
N LYS A 365 25.51 4.04 16.12
CA LYS A 365 26.40 3.67 17.24
C LYS A 365 25.84 4.15 18.58
N ALA A 366 25.31 5.37 18.64
CA ALA A 366 24.69 5.90 19.85
C ALA A 366 23.44 5.10 20.27
N VAL A 367 22.55 4.80 19.32
CA VAL A 367 21.38 3.93 19.54
C VAL A 367 21.80 2.52 19.96
N GLY A 368 22.83 1.94 19.32
CA GLY A 368 23.35 0.62 19.64
C GLY A 368 23.88 0.51 21.08
N LEU A 369 24.54 1.54 21.59
CA LEU A 369 24.97 1.62 22.99
C LEU A 369 23.78 1.64 23.95
N VAL A 370 22.74 2.41 23.63
CA VAL A 370 21.50 2.47 24.43
C VAL A 370 20.78 1.12 24.39
N ARG A 371 20.62 0.52 23.21
CA ARG A 371 20.01 -0.82 23.01
C ARG A 371 20.74 -1.88 23.82
N LYS A 372 22.09 -1.89 23.80
CA LYS A 372 22.89 -2.84 24.57
C LYS A 372 22.67 -2.69 26.07
N LYS A 373 22.70 -1.46 26.59
CA LYS A 373 22.40 -1.19 28.01
C LYS A 373 20.98 -1.61 28.39
N ALA A 374 20.00 -1.33 27.54
CA ALA A 374 18.61 -1.73 27.75
C ALA A 374 18.47 -3.28 27.80
N LYS A 375 19.10 -4.00 26.86
CA LYS A 375 19.12 -5.48 26.86
C LYS A 375 19.83 -6.07 28.07
N GLU A 376 20.94 -5.49 28.52
CA GLU A 376 21.63 -5.91 29.74
C GLU A 376 20.76 -5.70 30.99
N ASN A 377 20.02 -4.58 31.07
CA ASN A 377 19.07 -4.33 32.15
C ASN A 377 17.86 -5.28 32.08
N ALA A 378 17.34 -5.58 30.89
CA ALA A 378 16.24 -6.54 30.67
C ALA A 378 16.64 -8.00 30.92
N LYS A 379 17.92 -8.37 30.80
CA LYS A 379 18.39 -9.70 31.23
C LYS A 379 18.51 -9.81 32.76
N LYS A 380 18.80 -8.70 33.44
CA LYS A 380 18.87 -8.63 34.90
C LYS A 380 17.48 -8.62 35.53
N ILE A 381 16.51 -7.99 34.86
CA ILE A 381 15.11 -7.89 35.28
C ILE A 381 14.30 -8.75 34.32
N SER A 382 13.84 -9.94 34.73
CA SER A 382 12.96 -10.78 33.89
C SER A 382 11.76 -9.93 33.42
N LEU A 383 11.84 -9.45 32.17
CA LEU A 383 10.99 -8.38 31.68
C LEU A 383 9.70 -9.01 31.15
N HIS A 384 8.88 -9.51 32.06
CA HIS A 384 7.48 -9.77 31.76
C HIS A 384 6.86 -8.41 31.41
N ASN A 385 6.39 -8.24 30.18
CA ASN A 385 5.69 -7.02 29.76
C ASN A 385 4.35 -6.95 30.50
N ARG A 386 4.34 -6.37 31.71
CA ARG A 386 3.17 -6.33 32.60
C ARG A 386 2.00 -5.53 32.03
N LYS A 387 2.25 -4.69 31.03
CA LYS A 387 1.25 -3.86 30.35
C LYS A 387 0.58 -4.56 29.18
N LEU A 388 1.19 -5.64 28.68
CA LEU A 388 0.64 -6.44 27.59
C LEU A 388 -0.18 -7.59 28.15
N ARG A 389 -1.47 -7.60 27.83
CA ARG A 389 -2.31 -8.81 27.87
C ARG A 389 -2.43 -9.35 26.46
N ASP A 390 -1.59 -10.33 26.18
CA ASP A 390 -1.42 -10.86 24.83
C ASP A 390 -2.62 -11.72 24.36
N CYS A 391 -2.66 -11.98 23.06
CA CYS A 391 -3.53 -12.99 22.44
C CYS A 391 -2.73 -14.23 22.03
N ARG A 392 -3.43 -15.33 21.72
CA ARG A 392 -2.80 -16.63 21.44
C ARG A 392 -2.23 -16.77 20.04
N ILE A 393 -2.87 -16.11 19.07
CA ILE A 393 -2.51 -16.15 17.66
C ILE A 393 -1.89 -14.80 17.31
N HIS A 394 -0.77 -14.82 16.60
CA HIS A 394 -0.10 -13.65 16.05
C HIS A 394 -0.18 -13.63 14.52
N PHE A 395 0.03 -12.45 13.94
CA PHE A 395 -0.13 -12.21 12.51
C PHE A 395 0.79 -13.08 11.64
N THR A 396 1.99 -13.40 12.12
CA THR A 396 2.94 -14.26 11.42
C THR A 396 2.72 -15.76 11.63
N ASP A 397 1.74 -16.15 12.44
CA ASP A 397 1.43 -17.56 12.64
C ASP A 397 0.77 -18.15 11.40
N LYS A 398 1.03 -19.44 11.15
CA LYS A 398 0.36 -20.20 10.09
C LYS A 398 -1.06 -20.60 10.52
N HIS A 399 -1.92 -19.60 10.68
CA HIS A 399 -3.29 -19.76 11.15
C HIS A 399 -4.27 -18.93 10.30
N GLU A 400 -5.47 -19.46 10.03
CA GLU A 400 -6.47 -18.78 9.19
C GLU A 400 -6.93 -17.42 9.74
N LEU A 401 -6.94 -17.29 11.07
CA LEU A 401 -7.30 -16.07 11.79
C LEU A 401 -6.12 -15.08 11.97
N ALA A 402 -4.92 -15.40 11.50
CA ALA A 402 -3.74 -14.55 11.73
C ALA A 402 -3.94 -13.12 11.19
N GLY A 403 -4.58 -12.99 10.01
CA GLY A 403 -4.95 -11.70 9.43
C GLY A 403 -6.01 -10.91 10.19
N GLN A 404 -6.66 -11.49 11.20
CA GLN A 404 -7.67 -10.83 12.04
C GLN A 404 -7.11 -10.36 13.39
N THR A 405 -5.82 -10.60 13.65
CA THR A 405 -5.18 -10.25 14.92
C THR A 405 -5.14 -8.74 15.16
N MET A 406 -5.39 -8.33 16.39
CA MET A 406 -5.50 -6.93 16.80
C MET A 406 -4.76 -6.67 18.10
N LEU A 407 -4.14 -5.50 18.24
CA LEU A 407 -3.66 -4.95 19.51
C LEU A 407 -4.41 -3.65 19.82
N PHE A 408 -5.10 -3.59 20.96
CA PHE A 408 -5.70 -2.37 21.48
C PHE A 408 -4.72 -1.64 22.39
N ILE A 409 -4.34 -0.42 22.05
CA ILE A 409 -3.54 0.48 22.90
C ILE A 409 -4.50 1.41 23.63
N THR A 410 -4.54 1.30 24.95
CA THR A 410 -5.46 2.09 25.81
C THR A 410 -4.69 3.08 26.68
N GLU A 411 -5.31 4.22 27.00
CA GLU A 411 -4.75 5.26 27.87
C GLU A 411 -4.38 4.78 29.27
N GLY A 412 -5.11 3.81 29.83
CA GLY A 412 -4.87 3.34 31.20
C GLY A 412 -5.58 2.04 31.55
N ASP A 413 -5.36 1.60 32.79
CA ASP A 413 -5.81 0.28 33.27
C ASP A 413 -7.34 0.15 33.35
N SER A 414 -8.08 1.26 33.45
CA SER A 414 -9.56 1.27 33.46
C SER A 414 -10.12 0.77 32.12
N ALA A 415 -9.76 1.45 31.01
CA ALA A 415 -10.16 1.05 29.66
C ALA A 415 -9.59 -0.33 29.31
N SER A 416 -8.33 -0.60 29.64
CA SER A 416 -7.70 -1.92 29.46
C SER A 416 -8.48 -3.03 30.16
N GLY A 417 -8.98 -2.79 31.38
CA GLY A 417 -9.79 -3.73 32.14
C GLY A 417 -11.12 -4.07 31.45
N SER A 418 -11.82 -3.08 30.91
CA SER A 418 -13.07 -3.28 30.16
C SER A 418 -12.83 -4.08 28.87
N ILE A 419 -11.82 -3.71 28.07
CA ILE A 419 -11.49 -4.44 26.83
C ILE A 419 -11.05 -5.88 27.15
N THR A 420 -10.20 -6.07 28.16
CA THR A 420 -9.70 -7.39 28.55
C THR A 420 -10.80 -8.38 28.88
N LYS A 421 -11.88 -7.92 29.53
CA LYS A 421 -13.04 -8.76 29.86
C LYS A 421 -13.94 -9.08 28.67
N SER A 422 -13.88 -8.25 27.64
CA SER A 422 -14.80 -8.28 26.49
C SER A 422 -14.21 -9.00 25.28
N ARG A 423 -12.88 -8.93 25.13
CA ARG A 423 -12.10 -9.36 23.97
C ARG A 423 -12.18 -10.86 23.69
N ASP A 424 -11.93 -11.23 22.44
CA ASP A 424 -11.52 -12.59 22.09
C ASP A 424 -10.02 -12.79 22.38
N PRO A 425 -9.64 -13.61 23.39
CA PRO A 425 -8.24 -13.82 23.75
C PRO A 425 -7.43 -14.58 22.69
N ASN A 426 -8.07 -15.13 21.64
CA ASN A 426 -7.33 -15.78 20.56
C ASN A 426 -6.70 -14.75 19.62
N ILE A 427 -7.40 -13.66 19.28
CA ILE A 427 -6.98 -12.72 18.24
C ILE A 427 -6.81 -11.27 18.72
N GLN A 428 -7.31 -10.91 19.90
CA GLN A 428 -7.28 -9.52 20.38
C GLN A 428 -6.38 -9.40 21.59
N ALA A 429 -5.30 -8.61 21.50
CA ALA A 429 -4.40 -8.24 22.58
C ALA A 429 -4.71 -6.84 23.12
N VAL A 430 -4.27 -6.54 24.34
CA VAL A 430 -4.46 -5.22 24.97
C VAL A 430 -3.16 -4.74 25.59
N PHE A 431 -2.78 -3.49 25.33
CA PHE A 431 -1.63 -2.81 25.91
C PHE A 431 -2.08 -1.55 26.67
N SER A 432 -1.82 -1.47 27.97
CA SER A 432 -2.13 -0.27 28.76
C SER A 432 -0.95 0.68 28.89
N LEU A 433 -1.17 1.94 28.53
CA LEU A 433 -0.24 3.04 28.82
C LEU A 433 -0.37 3.48 30.28
N ARG A 434 0.63 4.20 30.80
CA ARG A 434 0.50 4.95 32.05
C ARG A 434 0.59 6.44 31.78
N GLY A 435 -0.58 7.07 31.69
CA GLY A 435 -0.69 8.49 31.45
C GLY A 435 -0.29 8.88 30.03
N LYS A 436 0.04 10.16 29.86
CA LYS A 436 0.32 10.74 28.54
C LYS A 436 1.71 10.32 28.06
N PRO A 437 1.84 9.71 26.86
CA PRO A 437 3.14 9.41 26.27
C PRO A 437 3.98 10.69 26.10
N GLU A 438 5.30 10.53 26.11
CA GLU A 438 6.20 11.64 25.84
C GLU A 438 6.05 12.13 24.39
N ASN A 439 6.14 13.44 24.16
CA ASN A 439 6.17 13.96 22.80
C ASN A 439 7.49 13.56 22.13
N THR A 440 7.39 12.81 21.03
CA THR A 440 8.54 12.24 20.35
C THR A 440 9.12 13.14 19.27
N PHE A 441 8.41 14.21 18.89
CA PHE A 441 8.85 15.12 17.85
C PHE A 441 10.23 15.72 18.16
N GLY A 442 11.15 15.60 17.19
CA GLY A 442 12.54 16.05 17.33
C GLY A 442 13.46 15.14 18.16
N LEU A 443 12.94 14.07 18.76
CA LEU A 443 13.75 13.08 19.47
C LEU A 443 14.29 11.99 18.53
N THR A 444 15.46 11.46 18.85
CA THR A 444 16.04 10.32 18.11
C THR A 444 15.44 9.00 18.59
N LYS A 445 15.61 7.91 17.81
CA LYS A 445 15.16 6.55 18.16
C LYS A 445 15.72 6.05 19.51
N GLN A 446 16.70 6.73 20.10
CA GLN A 446 17.17 6.46 21.47
C GLN A 446 16.03 6.54 22.49
N VAL A 447 15.08 7.47 22.34
CA VAL A 447 13.96 7.63 23.28
C VAL A 447 13.09 6.37 23.34
N VAL A 448 12.97 5.64 22.22
CA VAL A 448 12.22 4.38 22.15
C VAL A 448 12.80 3.34 23.11
N TYR A 449 14.11 3.37 23.35
CA TYR A 449 14.78 2.43 24.25
C TYR A 449 14.83 2.92 25.69
N THR A 450 14.96 4.23 25.93
CA THR A 450 15.09 4.81 27.27
C THR A 450 13.75 5.04 27.96
N ASN A 451 12.71 5.35 27.20
CA ASN A 451 11.35 5.51 27.72
C ASN A 451 10.71 4.13 27.89
N GLU A 452 10.26 3.82 29.10
CA GLU A 452 9.68 2.51 29.43
C GLU A 452 8.42 2.20 28.62
N GLU A 453 7.54 3.18 28.37
CA GLU A 453 6.31 2.99 27.60
C GLU A 453 6.62 2.57 26.16
N PHE A 454 7.51 3.32 25.50
CA PHE A 454 7.87 3.06 24.11
C PHE A 454 8.66 1.77 23.94
N ASN A 455 9.55 1.44 24.88
CA ASN A 455 10.33 0.20 24.84
C ASN A 455 9.39 -1.02 24.95
N LEU A 456 8.46 -0.98 25.92
CA LEU A 456 7.48 -2.04 26.12
C LEU A 456 6.51 -2.16 24.94
N LEU A 457 6.10 -1.05 24.33
CA LEU A 457 5.23 -1.07 23.15
C LEU A 457 5.96 -1.61 21.91
N GLN A 458 7.21 -1.18 21.67
CA GLN A 458 8.06 -1.72 20.60
C GLN A 458 8.22 -3.23 20.77
N ALA A 459 8.51 -3.70 21.98
CA ALA A 459 8.65 -5.12 22.29
C ALA A 459 7.31 -5.87 22.13
N ALA A 460 6.18 -5.26 22.50
CA ALA A 460 4.86 -5.86 22.32
C ALA A 460 4.55 -6.08 20.84
N LEU A 461 4.90 -5.15 19.96
CA LEU A 461 4.67 -5.24 18.51
C LEU A 461 5.71 -6.10 17.77
N ASN A 462 6.89 -6.28 18.36
CA ASN A 462 8.07 -6.92 17.77
C ASN A 462 8.60 -6.20 16.51
N ILE A 463 8.77 -4.88 16.65
CA ILE A 463 9.18 -3.98 15.56
C ILE A 463 10.57 -3.35 15.81
N GLU A 464 11.43 -4.05 16.57
CA GLU A 464 12.75 -3.51 16.93
C GLU A 464 13.65 -3.33 15.69
N ASP A 465 13.69 -4.35 14.84
CA ASP A 465 14.60 -4.45 13.69
C ASP A 465 13.87 -4.23 12.35
N ASP A 466 12.75 -4.91 12.12
CA ASP A 466 11.93 -4.84 10.89
C ASP A 466 10.44 -5.15 11.19
N LEU A 467 9.61 -5.21 10.14
CA LEU A 467 8.19 -5.56 10.23
C LEU A 467 7.89 -7.03 9.87
N ASP A 468 8.91 -7.83 9.53
CA ASP A 468 8.70 -9.20 9.03
C ASP A 468 8.06 -10.10 10.09
N ASN A 469 8.33 -9.80 11.36
CA ASN A 469 7.80 -10.51 12.51
C ASN A 469 6.77 -9.68 13.30
N LEU A 470 6.07 -8.77 12.62
CA LEU A 470 5.00 -7.97 13.21
C LEU A 470 3.93 -8.87 13.83
N ARG A 471 3.61 -8.64 15.10
CA ARG A 471 2.77 -9.59 15.87
C ARG A 471 1.27 -9.44 15.66
N TYR A 472 0.79 -8.28 15.24
CA TYR A 472 -0.64 -8.00 15.10
C TYR A 472 -0.90 -7.28 13.79
N ASN A 473 -1.90 -7.74 13.03
CA ASN A 473 -2.24 -7.12 11.75
C ASN A 473 -2.87 -5.73 11.93
N LYS A 474 -3.65 -5.53 12.99
CA LYS A 474 -4.29 -4.24 13.31
C LYS A 474 -3.80 -3.71 14.65
N ILE A 475 -3.24 -2.51 14.64
CA ILE A 475 -2.82 -1.79 15.84
C ILE A 475 -3.84 -0.66 16.06
N ILE A 476 -4.67 -0.79 17.09
CA ILE A 476 -5.84 0.04 17.31
C ILE A 476 -5.58 0.97 18.50
N ILE A 477 -5.56 2.28 18.24
CA ILE A 477 -5.50 3.31 19.27
C ILE A 477 -6.92 3.49 19.82
N ALA A 478 -7.13 3.04 21.06
CA ALA A 478 -8.41 3.07 21.76
C ALA A 478 -8.35 4.09 22.91
N THR A 479 -8.64 5.35 22.58
CA THR A 479 -8.66 6.47 23.53
C THR A 479 -10.08 6.98 23.74
N ASP A 480 -10.29 7.65 24.87
CA ASP A 480 -11.56 8.30 25.18
C ASP A 480 -11.84 9.46 24.20
N ALA A 481 -13.12 9.79 24.03
CA ALA A 481 -13.60 10.87 23.16
C ALA A 481 -13.61 12.23 23.88
N ASP A 482 -12.57 12.49 24.66
CA ASP A 482 -12.37 13.71 25.44
C ASP A 482 -11.03 14.39 25.06
N PRO A 483 -10.76 15.61 25.55
CA PRO A 483 -9.53 16.33 25.19
C PRO A 483 -8.24 15.59 25.54
N ASP A 484 -8.23 14.81 26.61
CA ASP A 484 -7.04 14.07 27.07
C ASP A 484 -6.78 12.85 26.19
N GLY A 485 -7.82 12.08 25.87
CA GLY A 485 -7.77 10.96 24.93
C GLY A 485 -7.37 11.41 23.52
N MET A 486 -7.89 12.55 23.05
CA MET A 486 -7.46 13.15 21.77
C MET A 486 -5.98 13.53 21.78
N HIS A 487 -5.45 14.04 22.90
CA HIS A 487 -4.03 14.36 23.02
C HIS A 487 -3.15 13.11 23.03
N ILE A 488 -3.53 12.07 23.77
CA ILE A 488 -2.82 10.78 23.78
C ILE A 488 -2.80 10.15 22.39
N ARG A 489 -3.92 10.21 21.69
CA ARG A 489 -4.02 9.78 20.28
C ARG A 489 -2.98 10.48 19.43
N MET A 490 -2.88 11.80 19.49
CA MET A 490 -1.88 12.57 18.73
C MET A 490 -0.43 12.19 19.10
N LEU A 491 -0.14 11.97 20.39
CA LEU A 491 1.20 11.58 20.85
C LEU A 491 1.60 10.18 20.31
N LEU A 492 0.66 9.23 20.32
CA LEU A 492 0.88 7.89 19.76
C LEU A 492 1.05 7.92 18.25
N LEU A 493 0.21 8.69 17.54
CA LEU A 493 0.35 8.86 16.09
C LEU A 493 1.72 9.45 15.75
N SER A 494 2.17 10.44 16.50
CA SER A 494 3.50 11.04 16.32
C SER A 494 4.63 10.03 16.51
N PHE A 495 4.54 9.19 17.55
CA PHE A 495 5.49 8.10 17.78
C PHE A 495 5.54 7.11 16.61
N PHE A 496 4.38 6.64 16.12
CA PHE A 496 4.32 5.71 15.00
C PHE A 496 4.84 6.34 13.71
N LEU A 497 4.38 7.55 13.39
CA LEU A 497 4.79 8.24 12.18
C LEU A 497 6.30 8.53 12.16
N GLN A 498 6.88 8.95 13.28
CA GLN A 498 8.30 9.34 13.32
C GLN A 498 9.25 8.15 13.33
N PHE A 499 8.94 7.09 14.08
CA PHE A 499 9.89 5.97 14.26
C PHE A 499 9.52 4.70 13.50
N PHE A 500 8.25 4.55 13.11
CA PHE A 500 7.72 3.38 12.43
C PHE A 500 6.72 3.74 11.31
N PRO A 501 7.06 4.69 10.40
CA PRO A 501 6.13 5.17 9.36
C PRO A 501 5.60 4.06 8.46
N GLU A 502 6.39 2.98 8.26
CA GLU A 502 5.99 1.79 7.51
C GLU A 502 4.72 1.12 8.04
N LEU A 503 4.45 1.16 9.37
CA LEU A 503 3.20 0.64 9.93
C LEU A 503 1.99 1.41 9.42
N VAL A 504 2.14 2.73 9.25
CA VAL A 504 1.07 3.59 8.72
C VAL A 504 0.94 3.39 7.22
N ARG A 505 2.06 3.36 6.48
CA ARG A 505 2.08 3.16 5.02
C ARG A 505 1.47 1.82 4.61
N HIS A 506 1.69 0.76 5.38
CA HIS A 506 1.09 -0.57 5.14
C HIS A 506 -0.33 -0.71 5.72
N GLY A 507 -0.89 0.33 6.33
CA GLY A 507 -2.28 0.32 6.80
C GLY A 507 -2.52 -0.54 8.03
N HIS A 508 -1.54 -0.64 8.94
CA HIS A 508 -1.66 -1.38 10.19
C HIS A 508 -2.21 -0.53 11.35
N ILE A 509 -2.17 0.81 11.27
CA ILE A 509 -2.61 1.70 12.36
C ILE A 509 -4.07 2.13 12.16
N TYR A 510 -4.87 1.95 13.21
CA TYR A 510 -6.29 2.28 13.25
C TYR A 510 -6.64 3.08 14.49
N ILE A 511 -7.71 3.86 14.42
CA ILE A 511 -8.32 4.54 15.55
C ILE A 511 -9.67 3.87 15.81
N LEU A 512 -9.93 3.48 17.06
CA LEU A 512 -11.23 2.95 17.45
C LEU A 512 -12.26 4.09 17.49
N GLN A 513 -13.34 3.96 16.73
CA GLN A 513 -14.51 4.81 16.91
C GLN A 513 -15.33 4.29 18.09
N THR A 514 -15.70 5.19 18.99
CA THR A 514 -16.45 4.85 20.19
C THR A 514 -17.78 5.60 20.17
N PRO A 515 -18.88 4.96 20.59
CA PRO A 515 -20.18 5.63 20.60
C PRO A 515 -20.15 6.77 21.62
N LEU A 516 -20.68 7.93 21.23
CA LEU A 516 -20.83 9.09 22.11
C LEU A 516 -22.09 8.96 22.97
N PHE A 517 -23.13 8.31 22.43
CA PHE A 517 -24.43 8.18 23.09
C PHE A 517 -25.00 6.76 22.97
N ARG A 518 -25.75 6.37 23.99
CA ARG A 518 -26.71 5.26 23.95
C ARG A 518 -28.10 5.83 24.07
N VAL A 519 -28.95 5.54 23.10
CA VAL A 519 -30.37 5.92 23.08
C VAL A 519 -31.20 4.65 23.13
N ARG A 520 -32.04 4.49 24.16
CA ARG A 520 -32.80 3.26 24.35
C ARG A 520 -34.24 3.51 24.79
N ASN A 521 -35.13 2.60 24.41
CA ASN A 521 -36.46 2.48 24.98
C ASN A 521 -36.64 1.05 25.55
N LYS A 522 -37.88 0.67 25.90
CA LYS A 522 -38.16 -0.67 26.46
C LYS A 522 -37.92 -1.83 25.48
N LYS A 523 -37.80 -1.58 24.17
CA LYS A 523 -37.71 -2.60 23.11
C LYS A 523 -36.37 -2.60 22.38
N GLU A 524 -35.74 -1.45 22.21
CA GLU A 524 -34.58 -1.26 21.34
C GLU A 524 -33.53 -0.35 22.00
N THR A 525 -32.26 -0.68 21.79
CA THR A 525 -31.08 0.11 22.20
C THR A 525 -30.26 0.44 20.97
N ARG A 526 -29.90 1.71 20.79
CA ARG A 526 -29.07 2.21 19.69
C ARG A 526 -27.85 2.95 20.21
N TYR A 527 -26.69 2.67 19.61
CA TYR A 527 -25.44 3.35 19.90
C TYR A 527 -25.14 4.35 18.79
N CYS A 528 -24.94 5.60 19.17
CA CYS A 528 -24.78 6.73 18.25
C CYS A 528 -23.37 7.29 18.37
N TYR A 529 -22.71 7.48 17.24
CA TYR A 529 -21.32 7.96 17.12
C TYR A 529 -21.26 9.45 16.77
N THR A 530 -22.39 10.03 16.38
CA THR A 530 -22.52 11.46 16.05
C THR A 530 -23.77 12.06 16.70
N GLU A 531 -23.78 13.38 16.85
CA GLU A 531 -24.94 14.13 17.32
C GLU A 531 -26.14 13.94 16.38
N THR A 532 -25.88 13.90 15.07
CA THR A 532 -26.91 13.63 14.04
C THR A 532 -27.52 12.23 14.16
N GLU A 533 -26.70 11.22 14.49
CA GLU A 533 -27.20 9.88 14.77
C GLU A 533 -28.06 9.86 16.05
N ARG A 534 -27.67 10.61 17.08
CA ARG A 534 -28.44 10.75 18.32
C ARG A 534 -29.82 11.36 18.06
N GLU A 535 -29.89 12.48 17.35
CA GLU A 535 -31.16 13.14 17.02
C GLU A 535 -32.08 12.26 16.18
N LYS A 536 -31.50 11.49 15.24
CA LYS A 536 -32.24 10.51 14.44
C LYS A 536 -32.78 9.38 15.31
N ALA A 537 -31.95 8.81 16.18
CA ALA A 537 -32.36 7.75 17.09
C ALA A 537 -33.47 8.20 18.04
N VAL A 538 -33.38 9.42 18.59
CA VAL A 538 -34.43 9.99 19.46
C VAL A 538 -35.76 10.14 18.72
N ARG A 539 -35.74 10.63 17.47
CA ARG A 539 -36.96 10.76 16.65
C ARG A 539 -37.60 9.41 16.32
N GLU A 540 -36.79 8.41 16.04
CA GLU A 540 -37.28 7.08 15.63
C GLU A 540 -37.74 6.21 16.81
N LEU A 541 -37.15 6.37 18.00
CA LEU A 541 -37.47 5.57 19.19
C LEU A 541 -38.76 6.02 19.90
N GLY A 542 -39.37 7.14 19.49
CA GLY A 542 -40.65 7.64 19.99
C GLY A 542 -40.52 8.56 21.21
N PRO A 543 -41.60 8.74 22.01
CA PRO A 543 -41.57 9.64 23.17
C PRO A 543 -40.69 9.09 24.31
N ASP A 544 -39.88 9.97 24.90
CA ASP A 544 -39.04 9.77 26.08
C ASP A 544 -38.04 8.60 26.05
N PRO A 545 -37.15 8.52 25.03
CA PRO A 545 -36.05 7.56 25.05
C PRO A 545 -35.03 7.94 26.14
N GLU A 546 -34.49 6.94 26.84
CA GLU A 546 -33.38 7.11 27.77
C GLU A 546 -32.10 7.38 26.96
N ILE A 547 -31.46 8.52 27.22
CA ILE A 547 -30.22 8.93 26.58
C ILE A 547 -29.10 8.90 27.61
N THR A 548 -28.11 8.05 27.38
CA THR A 548 -26.85 8.02 28.15
C THR A 548 -25.73 8.58 27.28
N ARG A 549 -24.95 9.53 27.79
CA ARG A 549 -23.72 9.97 27.15
C ARG A 549 -22.55 9.23 27.77
N PHE A 550 -21.72 8.60 26.96
CA PHE A 550 -20.48 7.98 27.44
C PHE A 550 -19.40 9.05 27.58
N LYS A 551 -18.72 9.09 28.72
CA LYS A 551 -17.58 10.01 28.92
C LYS A 551 -16.24 9.34 28.68
N GLY A 552 -16.14 8.05 28.98
CA GLY A 552 -14.91 7.28 28.76
C GLY A 552 -15.18 5.81 28.55
N LEU A 553 -14.20 5.10 28.00
CA LEU A 553 -14.29 3.68 27.65
C LEU A 553 -14.48 2.79 28.88
N GLY A 554 -14.02 3.25 30.05
CA GLY A 554 -14.20 2.54 31.33
C GLY A 554 -15.64 2.51 31.85
N GLU A 555 -16.53 3.40 31.36
CA GLU A 555 -17.94 3.46 31.79
C GLU A 555 -18.84 2.46 31.05
N ILE A 556 -18.35 1.92 29.93
CA ILE A 556 -19.07 0.96 29.11
C ILE A 556 -18.94 -0.43 29.76
N SER A 557 -20.08 -1.11 29.95
CA SER A 557 -20.07 -2.47 30.50
C SER A 557 -19.38 -3.46 29.54
N PRO A 558 -18.70 -4.52 30.05
CA PRO A 558 -18.00 -5.47 29.17
C PRO A 558 -18.90 -6.12 28.10
N ASP A 559 -20.16 -6.40 28.43
CA ASP A 559 -21.10 -7.01 27.48
C ASP A 559 -21.47 -6.05 26.35
N GLU A 560 -21.64 -4.76 26.64
CA GLU A 560 -21.85 -3.73 25.60
C GLU A 560 -20.58 -3.54 24.77
N PHE A 561 -19.42 -3.48 25.43
CA PHE A 561 -18.13 -3.27 24.76
C PHE A 561 -17.81 -4.38 23.77
N ARG A 562 -18.17 -5.63 24.07
CA ARG A 562 -17.99 -6.77 23.16
C ARG A 562 -18.66 -6.53 21.80
N GLY A 563 -19.80 -5.82 21.78
CA GLY A 563 -20.48 -5.45 20.53
C GLY A 563 -19.70 -4.44 19.68
N PHE A 564 -18.84 -3.62 20.30
CA PHE A 564 -18.06 -2.59 19.61
C PHE A 564 -16.72 -3.09 19.08
N ILE A 565 -16.19 -4.17 19.65
CA ILE A 565 -14.92 -4.78 19.22
C ILE A 565 -15.10 -6.14 18.53
N GLY A 566 -16.33 -6.53 18.21
CA GLY A 566 -16.65 -7.73 17.44
C GLY A 566 -16.63 -7.49 15.93
N ASP A 567 -17.42 -8.25 15.19
CA ASP A 567 -17.43 -8.24 13.71
C ASP A 567 -17.79 -6.89 13.09
N ASN A 568 -18.59 -6.07 13.80
CA ASN A 568 -19.05 -4.76 13.35
C ASN A 568 -18.19 -3.60 13.91
N ILE A 569 -16.95 -3.87 14.29
CA ILE A 569 -16.02 -2.85 14.79
C ILE A 569 -15.89 -1.68 13.81
N ARG A 570 -16.03 -0.45 14.31
CA ARG A 570 -15.83 0.77 13.53
C ARG A 570 -14.41 1.29 13.75
N LEU A 571 -13.60 1.26 12.69
CA LEU A 571 -12.20 1.68 12.72
C LEU A 571 -11.96 2.73 11.66
N ASP A 572 -11.31 3.82 12.06
CA ASP A 572 -10.71 4.77 11.11
C ASP A 572 -9.28 4.32 10.82
N ILE A 573 -8.97 4.08 9.54
CA ILE A 573 -7.61 3.78 9.12
C ILE A 573 -6.78 5.07 9.09
N VAL A 574 -5.60 5.03 9.71
CA VAL A 574 -4.65 6.13 9.60
C VAL A 574 -3.89 5.95 8.29
N ARG A 575 -4.01 6.94 7.40
CA ARG A 575 -3.32 6.97 6.11
C ARG A 575 -2.30 8.10 6.12
N LEU A 576 -1.19 7.85 5.44
CA LEU A 576 -0.22 8.87 5.10
C LEU A 576 -0.25 9.00 3.59
N ASP A 577 -0.68 10.15 3.10
CA ASP A 577 -0.64 10.44 1.67
C ASP A 577 0.80 10.78 1.27
N LYS A 578 1.16 10.55 0.00
CA LYS A 578 2.54 10.78 -0.46
C LYS A 578 2.93 12.26 -0.47
N ASP A 579 1.93 13.14 -0.59
CA ASP A 579 2.12 14.60 -0.50
C ASP A 579 2.23 15.08 0.96
N ASP A 580 1.93 14.21 1.94
CA ASP A 580 2.08 14.57 3.34
C ASP A 580 3.56 14.72 3.66
N ARG A 581 3.98 15.98 3.81
CA ARG A 581 5.29 16.33 4.31
C ARG A 581 5.35 16.00 5.79
N LEU A 582 5.64 14.74 6.09
CA LEU A 582 5.45 14.19 7.42
C LEU A 582 6.17 15.00 8.49
N HIS A 583 7.42 15.40 8.23
CA HIS A 583 8.18 16.22 9.15
C HIS A 583 7.55 17.61 9.34
N GLU A 584 7.07 18.27 8.28
CA GLU A 584 6.38 19.56 8.40
C GLU A 584 5.06 19.43 9.16
N LEU A 585 4.28 18.38 8.89
CA LEU A 585 3.02 18.08 9.57
C LEU A 585 3.26 17.84 11.07
N LEU A 586 4.21 16.98 11.40
CA LEU A 586 4.59 16.73 12.79
C LEU A 586 5.18 18.00 13.43
N ARG A 587 5.99 18.80 12.72
CA ARG A 587 6.52 20.06 13.24
C ARG A 587 5.42 21.06 13.56
N PHE A 588 4.42 21.18 12.69
CA PHE A 588 3.30 22.08 12.88
C PHE A 588 2.45 21.67 14.10
N TYR A 589 2.11 20.38 14.24
CA TYR A 589 1.24 19.90 15.31
C TYR A 589 1.95 19.58 16.62
N MET A 590 3.23 19.19 16.58
CA MET A 590 3.96 18.64 17.73
C MET A 590 5.25 19.39 18.06
N GLY A 591 5.70 20.30 17.18
CA GLY A 591 6.84 21.17 17.44
C GLY A 591 6.51 22.38 18.32
N ASP A 592 7.42 23.35 18.29
CA ASP A 592 7.30 24.59 19.06
C ASP A 592 6.00 25.35 18.76
N ASN A 593 5.53 26.13 19.73
CA ASN A 593 4.32 26.93 19.57
C ASN A 593 4.59 28.17 18.71
N THR A 594 4.42 28.05 17.39
CA THR A 594 4.64 29.13 16.43
C THR A 594 3.40 30.06 16.31
N PRO A 595 3.58 31.31 15.85
CA PRO A 595 2.45 32.20 15.54
C PRO A 595 1.46 31.58 14.56
N GLU A 596 1.94 30.89 13.53
CA GLU A 596 1.11 30.25 12.51
C GLU A 596 0.22 29.16 13.11
N ARG A 597 0.75 28.35 14.02
CA ARG A 597 -0.02 27.34 14.76
C ARG A 597 -1.08 27.99 15.63
N ARG A 598 -0.72 29.07 16.32
CA ARG A 598 -1.66 29.83 17.16
C ARG A 598 -2.80 30.41 16.33
N ASP A 599 -2.49 31.05 15.22
CA ASP A 599 -3.47 31.66 14.32
C ASP A 599 -4.36 30.58 13.69
N PHE A 600 -3.80 29.43 13.31
CA PHE A 600 -4.58 28.27 12.87
C PHE A 600 -5.56 27.81 13.95
N ILE A 601 -5.13 27.66 15.20
CA ILE A 601 -6.01 27.28 16.31
C ILE A 601 -7.11 28.34 16.51
N VAL A 602 -6.76 29.63 16.51
CA VAL A 602 -7.73 30.74 16.66
C VAL A 602 -8.76 30.75 15.52
N ASN A 603 -8.33 30.55 14.28
CA ASN A 603 -9.21 30.55 13.11
C ASN A 603 -10.09 29.29 13.02
N ASN A 604 -9.68 28.19 13.63
CA ASN A 604 -10.41 26.91 13.64
C ASN A 604 -11.12 26.63 14.98
N LEU A 605 -10.99 27.52 15.97
CA LEU A 605 -11.73 27.48 17.22
C LEU A 605 -13.21 27.71 16.93
N ARG A 606 -13.97 26.63 16.82
CA ARG A 606 -15.43 26.71 16.86
C ARG A 606 -15.82 27.00 18.30
N MET A 607 -16.34 28.20 18.58
CA MET A 607 -16.97 28.49 19.87
C MET A 607 -18.17 27.55 20.02
N VAL A 608 -18.03 26.54 20.87
CA VAL A 608 -19.16 25.76 21.36
C VAL A 608 -19.82 26.66 22.40
N GLY A 609 -20.93 27.29 22.04
CA GLY A 609 -21.69 28.15 22.95
C GLY A 609 -22.12 27.37 24.19
N ASP A 610 -22.02 28.05 25.35
CA ASP A 610 -22.35 27.55 26.69
C ASP A 610 -23.72 26.86 26.80
#